data_AF-A0A8J3WVE3-F1
#
_entry.id   AF-A0A8J3WVE3-F1
#
_cell.length_a   1.000
_cell.length_b   1.000
_cell.length_c   1.000
_cell.angle_alpha   90.00
_cell.angle_beta   90.00
_cell.angle_gamma   90.00
#
_symmetry.space_group_name_H-M   'P 1'
#
loop_
_entity.id
_entity.type
_entity.pdbx_description
1 polymer ?
#
loop_
_entity_poly.entity_id
_entity_poly.type
_entity_poly.pdbx_seq_one_letter_code
_entity_poly.pdbx_strand_id
1 'polypeptide(L)'
;MRKHTITAFWEEIPDDADDLVLVRGGFRVYLCLCGTQLRDRTAAELHAAETGQCTTCLGSTSENILPGYSQSCTSCAGTGRRRTQLQWQLAYAEAEVMIGVETVKTVIDPLTGPFRLSEVADAVREALDLPVGRLPVGPRVRDILRGMEAAGELVMVSAPDELLRGTAVVLYRDPLWEKIPG
;
A
#
# COMPACT_ATOMS: atom_id res chain seq x y z
N MET A 1 11.08 -25.34 -14.66
CA MET A 1 10.11 -24.23 -14.77
C MET A 1 10.86 -22.98 -15.17
N ARG A 2 10.39 -22.22 -16.18
CA ARG A 2 11.01 -20.92 -16.51
C ARG A 2 10.71 -19.93 -15.37
N LYS A 3 11.68 -19.09 -15.00
CA LYS A 3 11.47 -18.03 -14.01
C LYS A 3 10.71 -16.89 -14.70
N HIS A 4 9.49 -16.63 -14.26
CA HIS A 4 8.68 -15.51 -14.73
C HIS A 4 8.82 -14.38 -13.72
N THR A 5 9.73 -13.44 -13.98
CA THR A 5 9.81 -12.17 -13.28
C THR A 5 9.75 -11.11 -14.36
N ILE A 6 8.84 -10.15 -14.23
CA ILE A 6 8.71 -9.06 -15.19
C ILE A 6 9.42 -7.86 -14.59
N THR A 7 10.37 -7.32 -15.35
CA THR A 7 11.07 -6.10 -14.98
C THR A 7 10.41 -4.92 -15.66
N ALA A 8 10.12 -3.89 -14.87
CA ALA A 8 9.68 -2.60 -15.39
C ALA A 8 10.91 -1.69 -15.50
N PHE A 9 11.15 -1.16 -16.68
CA PHE A 9 12.18 -0.14 -16.92
C PHE A 9 11.52 1.19 -17.22
N TRP A 10 12.18 2.27 -16.87
CA TRP A 10 11.78 3.61 -17.28
C TRP A 10 12.45 3.91 -18.63
N GLU A 11 11.65 4.29 -19.61
CA GLU A 11 12.12 4.94 -20.82
C GLU A 11 12.57 6.38 -20.51
N GLU A 12 12.97 7.11 -21.54
CA GLU A 12 13.29 8.52 -21.43
C GLU A 12 12.09 9.29 -20.86
N ILE A 13 12.28 9.90 -19.69
CA ILE A 13 11.27 10.70 -19.01
C ILE A 13 11.52 12.15 -19.39
N PRO A 14 10.54 12.85 -20.02
CA PRO A 14 10.65 14.28 -20.29
C PRO A 14 10.88 15.09 -19.00
N ASP A 15 11.69 16.15 -19.07
CA ASP A 15 11.99 17.02 -17.93
C ASP A 15 10.74 17.73 -17.36
N ASP A 16 9.68 17.85 -18.16
CA ASP A 16 8.39 18.46 -17.81
C ASP A 16 7.29 17.44 -17.49
N ALA A 17 7.64 16.16 -17.29
CA ALA A 17 6.67 15.12 -16.97
C ALA A 17 5.99 15.38 -15.62
N ASP A 18 4.65 15.32 -15.61
CA ASP A 18 3.84 15.43 -14.41
C ASP A 18 4.10 14.27 -13.44
N ASP A 19 4.31 14.58 -12.16
CA ASP A 19 4.54 13.60 -11.08
C ASP A 19 3.45 12.52 -11.00
N LEU A 20 2.18 12.88 -11.23
CA LEU A 20 1.07 11.93 -11.24
C LEU A 20 1.17 10.94 -12.39
N VAL A 21 1.71 11.36 -13.54
CA VAL A 21 1.98 10.47 -14.67
C VAL A 21 3.07 9.47 -14.31
N LEU A 22 4.12 9.93 -13.61
CA LEU A 22 5.20 9.05 -13.14
C LEU A 22 4.68 8.03 -12.11
N VAL A 23 3.92 8.46 -11.10
CA VAL A 23 3.34 7.56 -10.09
C VAL A 23 2.43 6.50 -10.72
N ARG A 24 1.65 6.89 -11.75
CA ARG A 24 0.79 5.96 -12.52
C ARG A 24 1.55 5.04 -13.45
N GLY A 25 2.87 5.19 -13.56
CA GLY A 25 3.74 4.34 -14.35
C GLY A 25 3.83 4.72 -15.82
N GLY A 26 3.63 5.99 -16.16
CA GLY A 26 4.00 6.52 -17.48
C GLY A 26 5.46 6.22 -17.80
N PHE A 27 5.78 6.04 -19.09
CA PHE A 27 7.12 5.73 -19.59
C PHE A 27 7.70 4.39 -19.10
N ARG A 28 6.87 3.48 -18.55
CA ARG A 28 7.33 2.14 -18.17
C ARG A 28 7.22 1.16 -19.32
N VAL A 29 8.30 0.44 -19.59
CA VAL A 29 8.32 -0.75 -20.45
C VAL A 29 8.49 -2.02 -19.64
N TYR A 30 7.89 -3.11 -20.12
CA TYR A 30 7.80 -4.36 -19.38
C TYR A 30 8.41 -5.52 -20.17
N LEU A 31 9.38 -6.20 -19.56
CA LEU A 31 10.00 -7.40 -20.13
C LEU A 31 9.98 -8.54 -19.13
N CYS A 32 9.45 -9.68 -19.55
CA CYS A 32 9.51 -10.89 -18.75
C CYS A 32 10.81 -11.66 -19.00
N LEU A 33 11.39 -12.25 -17.95
CA LEU A 33 12.56 -13.15 -18.07
C LEU A 33 12.30 -14.39 -18.96
N CYS A 34 11.05 -14.69 -19.30
CA CYS A 34 10.72 -15.73 -20.27
C CYS A 34 10.95 -15.31 -21.74
N GLY A 35 11.30 -14.05 -21.99
CA GLY A 35 11.53 -13.47 -23.32
C GLY A 35 10.33 -12.70 -23.90
N THR A 36 9.17 -12.72 -23.23
CA THR A 36 7.98 -12.00 -23.69
C THR A 36 8.10 -10.50 -23.41
N GLN A 37 8.03 -9.69 -24.47
CA GLN A 37 7.85 -8.25 -24.37
C GLN A 37 6.38 -7.92 -24.12
N LEU A 38 6.11 -7.04 -23.15
CA LEU A 38 4.77 -6.71 -22.69
C LEU A 38 4.55 -5.22 -22.95
N ARG A 39 3.58 -4.91 -23.80
CA ARG A 39 3.38 -3.56 -24.36
C ARG A 39 3.08 -2.51 -23.31
N ASP A 40 2.34 -2.90 -22.29
CA ASP A 40 1.84 -2.00 -21.26
C ASP A 40 1.67 -2.75 -19.92
N ARG A 41 1.27 -1.98 -18.91
CA ARG A 41 1.04 -2.49 -17.55
C ARG A 41 -0.04 -3.57 -17.52
N THR A 42 -1.12 -3.42 -18.27
CA THR A 42 -2.23 -4.36 -18.30
C THR A 42 -1.80 -5.71 -18.87
N ALA A 43 -1.04 -5.70 -19.98
CA ALA A 43 -0.44 -6.91 -20.55
C ALA A 43 0.50 -7.60 -19.56
N ALA A 44 1.30 -6.81 -18.83
CA ALA A 44 2.20 -7.34 -17.81
C ALA A 44 1.45 -7.98 -16.62
N GLU A 45 0.38 -7.34 -16.15
CA GLU A 45 -0.47 -7.88 -15.09
C GLU A 45 -1.16 -9.17 -15.50
N LEU A 46 -1.69 -9.23 -16.73
CA LEU A 46 -2.29 -10.45 -17.28
C LEU A 46 -1.26 -11.58 -17.37
N HIS A 47 -0.05 -11.30 -17.89
CA HIS A 47 1.01 -12.30 -17.96
C HIS A 47 1.47 -12.77 -16.57
N ALA A 48 1.60 -11.85 -15.60
CA ALA A 48 1.90 -12.18 -14.21
C ALA A 48 0.82 -13.10 -13.62
N ALA A 49 -0.45 -12.78 -13.86
CA ALA A 49 -1.60 -13.55 -13.43
C ALA A 49 -1.56 -14.99 -13.97
N GLU A 50 -1.35 -15.16 -15.28
CA GLU A 50 -1.26 -16.46 -15.95
C GLU A 50 -0.09 -17.31 -15.46
N THR A 51 1.01 -16.66 -15.07
CA THR A 51 2.26 -17.33 -14.65
C THR A 51 2.42 -17.43 -13.14
N GLY A 52 1.37 -17.12 -12.37
CA GLY A 52 1.34 -17.26 -10.91
C GLY A 52 2.18 -16.24 -10.14
N GLN A 53 2.56 -15.14 -10.78
CA GLN A 53 3.27 -14.03 -10.14
C GLN A 53 2.30 -13.01 -9.56
N CYS A 54 2.74 -12.28 -8.53
CA CYS A 54 1.99 -11.15 -7.99
C CYS A 54 1.73 -10.13 -9.11
N THR A 55 0.50 -9.68 -9.28
CA THR A 55 0.15 -8.71 -10.33
C THR A 55 0.59 -7.30 -9.96
N THR A 56 0.81 -6.99 -8.67
CA THR A 56 1.31 -5.67 -8.24
C THR A 56 2.79 -5.50 -8.57
N CYS A 57 3.68 -6.33 -8.03
CA CYS A 57 5.13 -6.25 -8.29
C CYS A 57 5.59 -7.06 -9.51
N LEU A 58 4.68 -7.72 -10.21
CA LEU A 58 4.96 -8.52 -11.41
C LEU A 58 6.03 -9.61 -11.19
N GLY A 59 6.11 -10.15 -9.96
CA GLY A 59 7.07 -11.18 -9.56
C GLY A 59 8.45 -10.67 -9.16
N SER A 60 8.67 -9.35 -9.10
CA SER A 60 9.97 -8.76 -8.76
C SER A 60 10.23 -8.63 -7.26
N THR A 61 9.23 -8.87 -6.40
CA THR A 61 9.25 -8.69 -4.93
C THR A 61 9.25 -7.23 -4.44
N SER A 62 9.54 -6.28 -5.33
CA SER A 62 9.59 -4.85 -5.02
C SER A 62 8.69 -4.05 -5.96
N GLU A 63 8.17 -2.92 -5.50
CA GLU A 63 7.43 -1.97 -6.32
C GLU A 63 8.30 -0.73 -6.54
N ASN A 64 8.63 -0.47 -7.81
CA ASN A 64 9.26 0.78 -8.23
C ASN A 64 8.17 1.84 -8.35
N ILE A 65 8.00 2.66 -7.34
CA ILE A 65 6.93 3.68 -7.29
C ILE A 65 7.32 4.88 -8.17
N LEU A 66 8.58 5.31 -8.06
CA LEU A 66 9.19 6.39 -8.82
C LEU A 66 10.58 5.97 -9.32
N PRO A 67 11.16 6.66 -10.31
CA PRO A 67 12.55 6.44 -10.69
C PRO A 67 13.49 6.53 -9.48
N GLY A 68 14.28 5.48 -9.25
CA GLY A 68 15.24 5.42 -8.13
C GLY A 68 14.63 5.26 -6.73
N TYR A 69 13.31 5.06 -6.61
CA TYR A 69 12.68 4.68 -5.35
C TYR A 69 11.88 3.38 -5.49
N SER A 70 12.24 2.40 -4.67
CA SER A 70 11.61 1.09 -4.62
C SER A 70 11.29 0.71 -3.19
N GLN A 71 10.15 0.06 -2.98
CA GLN A 71 9.78 -0.53 -1.70
C GLN A 71 9.43 -2.01 -1.84
N SER A 72 9.45 -2.76 -0.73
CA SER A 72 8.96 -4.14 -0.73
C SER A 72 7.48 -4.18 -1.10
N CYS A 73 7.07 -5.15 -1.92
CA CYS A 73 5.70 -5.25 -2.38
C CYS A 73 4.77 -5.65 -1.24
N THR A 74 3.90 -4.72 -0.83
CA THR A 74 2.96 -4.95 0.28
C THR A 74 1.85 -5.91 -0.13
N SER A 75 1.42 -5.87 -1.40
CA SER A 75 0.36 -6.74 -1.91
C SER A 75 0.70 -8.23 -1.87
N CYS A 76 1.97 -8.62 -1.84
CA CYS A 76 2.37 -10.03 -1.75
C CYS A 76 3.39 -10.29 -0.64
N ALA A 77 3.53 -9.37 0.31
CA ALA A 77 4.52 -9.43 1.38
C ALA A 77 5.95 -9.73 0.87
N GLY A 78 6.35 -9.12 -0.25
CA GLY A 78 7.67 -9.31 -0.85
C GLY A 78 7.93 -10.71 -1.43
N THR A 79 6.94 -11.59 -1.54
CA THR A 79 7.15 -12.94 -2.08
C THR A 79 7.23 -12.97 -3.61
N GLY A 80 6.67 -11.96 -4.27
CA GLY A 80 6.47 -11.95 -5.72
C GLY A 80 5.39 -12.92 -6.20
N ARG A 81 4.63 -13.58 -5.32
CA ARG A 81 3.70 -14.67 -5.69
C ARG A 81 2.24 -14.25 -5.65
N ARG A 82 1.49 -14.72 -6.65
CA ARG A 82 0.04 -14.47 -6.75
C ARG A 82 -0.75 -15.09 -5.61
N ARG A 83 -0.36 -16.29 -5.16
CA ARG A 83 -1.05 -16.98 -4.07
C ARG A 83 -1.04 -16.14 -2.79
N THR A 84 0.13 -15.62 -2.41
CA THR A 84 0.28 -14.75 -1.24
C THR A 84 -0.53 -13.47 -1.42
N GLN A 85 -0.56 -12.91 -2.63
CA GLN A 85 -1.40 -11.76 -2.94
C GLN A 85 -2.89 -12.03 -2.73
N LEU A 86 -3.42 -13.14 -3.25
CA LEU A 86 -4.83 -13.50 -3.09
C LEU A 86 -5.18 -13.77 -1.61
N GLN A 87 -4.28 -14.43 -0.88
CA GLN A 87 -4.45 -14.64 0.57
C GLN A 87 -4.49 -13.32 1.33
N TRP A 88 -3.61 -12.37 0.97
CA TRP A 88 -3.62 -11.03 1.53
C TRP A 88 -4.97 -10.35 1.25
N GLN A 89 -5.41 -10.34 -0.01
CA GLN A 89 -6.66 -9.70 -0.44
C GLN A 89 -7.88 -10.27 0.28
N LEU A 90 -7.94 -11.60 0.45
CA LEU A 90 -9.00 -12.25 1.21
C LEU A 90 -8.99 -11.82 2.68
N ALA A 91 -7.81 -11.82 3.32
CA ALA A 91 -7.68 -11.38 4.71
C ALA A 91 -8.05 -9.89 4.88
N TYR A 92 -7.83 -9.06 3.85
CA TYR A 92 -8.23 -7.66 3.87
C TYR A 92 -9.72 -7.46 3.72
N ALA A 93 -10.36 -8.15 2.77
CA ALA A 93 -11.81 -8.12 2.62
C ALA A 93 -12.50 -8.56 3.93
N GLU A 94 -11.92 -9.55 4.61
CA GLU A 94 -12.40 -9.97 5.93
C GLU A 94 -12.19 -8.87 6.99
N ALA A 95 -11.05 -8.19 6.98
CA ALA A 95 -10.77 -7.05 7.86
C ALA A 95 -11.73 -5.87 7.60
N GLU A 96 -12.12 -5.60 6.35
CA GLU A 96 -13.07 -4.55 6.00
C GLU A 96 -14.44 -4.77 6.63
N VAL A 97 -14.87 -6.04 6.72
CA VAL A 97 -16.15 -6.41 7.34
C VAL A 97 -16.07 -6.33 8.86
N MET A 98 -14.97 -6.76 9.47
CA MET A 98 -14.87 -6.84 10.94
C MET A 98 -14.39 -5.56 11.61
N ILE A 99 -13.56 -4.76 10.93
CA ILE A 99 -13.02 -3.51 11.44
C ILE A 99 -13.71 -2.37 10.69
N GLY A 100 -14.82 -1.92 11.27
CA GLY A 100 -15.61 -0.79 10.78
C GLY A 100 -15.16 0.54 11.35
N VAL A 101 -15.69 1.63 10.78
CA VAL A 101 -15.43 3.00 11.26
C VAL A 101 -15.86 3.15 12.73
N GLU A 102 -17.02 2.62 13.11
CA GLU A 102 -17.52 2.70 14.50
C GLU A 102 -16.60 1.97 15.50
N THR A 103 -15.99 0.85 15.10
CA THR A 103 -14.99 0.16 15.92
C THR A 103 -13.79 1.06 16.21
N VAL A 104 -13.28 1.72 15.16
CA VAL A 104 -12.15 2.65 15.29
C VAL A 104 -12.54 3.87 16.12
N LYS A 105 -13.73 4.45 15.90
CA LYS A 105 -14.26 5.57 16.70
C LYS A 105 -14.33 5.22 18.18
N THR A 106 -14.87 4.05 18.52
CA THR A 106 -14.95 3.57 19.90
C THR A 106 -13.57 3.46 20.56
N VAL A 107 -12.56 3.03 19.80
CA VAL A 107 -11.18 2.90 20.30
C VAL A 107 -10.50 4.25 20.51
N ILE A 108 -10.73 5.24 19.63
CA ILE A 108 -10.07 6.55 19.72
C ILE A 108 -10.82 7.56 20.61
N ASP A 109 -12.08 7.29 20.94
CA ASP A 109 -12.90 8.20 21.75
C ASP A 109 -12.28 8.52 23.13
N PRO A 110 -11.72 7.55 23.88
CA PRO A 110 -11.06 7.83 25.16
C PRO A 110 -9.73 8.59 25.04
N LEU A 111 -9.14 8.71 23.85
CA LEU A 111 -7.84 9.34 23.65
C LEU A 111 -7.98 10.87 23.65
N THR A 112 -7.32 11.56 24.58
CA THR A 112 -7.48 13.01 24.79
C THR A 112 -6.43 13.86 24.08
N GLY A 113 -5.47 13.25 23.39
CA GLY A 113 -4.44 13.94 22.62
C GLY A 113 -4.11 13.21 21.32
N PRO A 114 -3.02 13.61 20.63
CA PRO A 114 -2.56 12.93 19.42
C PRO A 114 -2.26 11.45 19.67
N PHE A 115 -2.59 10.61 18.69
CA PHE A 115 -2.42 9.17 18.75
C PHE A 115 -1.77 8.61 17.48
N ARG A 116 -1.00 7.54 17.63
CA ARG A 116 -0.26 6.88 16.55
C ARG A 116 -1.09 5.82 15.85
N LEU A 117 -0.76 5.53 14.58
CA LEU A 117 -1.34 4.39 13.86
C LEU A 117 -1.18 3.09 14.63
N SER A 118 0.02 2.82 15.16
CA SER A 118 0.29 1.57 15.88
C SER A 118 -0.57 1.43 17.13
N GLU A 119 -0.76 2.52 17.88
CA GLU A 119 -1.57 2.53 19.10
C GLU A 119 -3.03 2.17 18.81
N VAL A 120 -3.61 2.79 17.78
CA VAL A 120 -4.99 2.47 17.36
C VAL A 120 -5.09 1.04 16.83
N ALA A 121 -4.11 0.58 16.07
CA ALA A 121 -4.10 -0.80 15.57
C ALA A 121 -3.99 -1.83 16.70
N ASP A 122 -3.20 -1.57 17.74
CA ASP A 122 -3.07 -2.42 18.91
C ASP A 122 -4.36 -2.45 19.72
N ALA A 123 -4.98 -1.30 19.97
CA ALA A 123 -6.25 -1.22 20.68
C ALA A 123 -7.42 -1.84 19.90
N VAL A 124 -7.45 -1.78 18.57
CA VAL A 124 -8.42 -2.53 17.74
C VAL A 124 -8.21 -4.03 17.85
N ARG A 125 -6.96 -4.51 17.88
CA ARG A 125 -6.69 -5.95 18.09
C ARG A 125 -7.19 -6.41 19.45
N GLU A 126 -6.94 -5.62 20.50
CA GLU A 126 -7.42 -5.91 21.85
C GLU A 126 -8.94 -5.93 21.92
N ALA A 127 -9.61 -4.91 21.37
CA ALA A 127 -11.07 -4.81 21.38
C ALA A 127 -11.78 -5.97 20.66
N LEU A 128 -11.12 -6.58 19.67
CA LEU A 128 -11.64 -7.70 18.89
C LEU A 128 -11.10 -9.07 19.33
N ASP A 129 -10.31 -9.13 20.41
CA ASP A 129 -9.62 -10.33 20.90
C ASP A 129 -8.85 -11.08 19.78
N LEU A 130 -8.14 -10.32 18.94
CA LEU A 130 -7.43 -10.86 17.79
C LEU A 130 -5.98 -11.24 18.15
N PRO A 131 -5.54 -12.48 17.85
CA PRO A 131 -4.15 -12.85 18.06
C PRO A 131 -3.21 -12.09 17.11
N VAL A 132 -1.95 -11.93 17.51
CA VAL A 132 -0.93 -11.29 16.69
C VAL A 132 -0.80 -12.01 15.34
N GLY A 133 -0.78 -11.23 14.25
CA GLY A 133 -0.71 -11.75 12.88
C GLY A 133 -2.07 -12.12 12.28
N ARG A 134 -3.17 -12.06 13.05
CA ARG A 134 -4.52 -12.20 12.52
C ARG A 134 -4.97 -10.89 11.88
N LEU A 135 -5.32 -10.98 10.59
CA LEU A 135 -5.80 -9.88 9.75
C LEU A 135 -4.78 -8.75 9.54
N PRO A 136 -4.90 -8.01 8.43
CA PRO A 136 -4.16 -6.79 8.20
C PRO A 136 -4.75 -5.60 9.00
N VAL A 137 -4.75 -5.66 10.34
CA VAL A 137 -5.35 -4.63 11.20
C VAL A 137 -4.74 -3.25 10.98
N GLY A 138 -3.41 -3.14 11.01
CA GLY A 138 -2.72 -1.86 10.77
C GLY A 138 -3.10 -1.19 9.44
N PRO A 139 -2.97 -1.90 8.29
CA PRO A 139 -3.45 -1.38 7.01
C PRO A 139 -4.92 -0.94 7.01
N ARG A 140 -5.82 -1.75 7.60
CA ARG A 140 -7.25 -1.41 7.63
C ARG A 140 -7.55 -0.19 8.50
N VAL A 141 -6.95 -0.10 9.69
CA VAL A 141 -7.07 1.04 10.59
C VAL A 141 -6.54 2.31 9.92
N ARG A 142 -5.39 2.24 9.25
CA ARG A 142 -4.83 3.37 8.50
C ARG A 142 -5.82 3.90 7.46
N ASP A 143 -6.43 3.00 6.69
CA ASP A 143 -7.38 3.40 5.64
C ASP A 143 -8.63 4.07 6.23
N ILE A 144 -9.12 3.62 7.39
CA ILE A 144 -10.21 4.28 8.12
C ILE A 144 -9.80 5.66 8.63
N LEU A 145 -8.63 5.79 9.27
CA LEU A 145 -8.14 7.07 9.79
C LEU A 145 -7.95 8.10 8.66
N ARG A 146 -7.45 7.67 7.51
CA ARG A 146 -7.37 8.51 6.29
C ARG A 146 -8.74 8.91 5.77
N GLY A 147 -9.73 8.01 5.83
CA GLY A 147 -11.11 8.34 5.48
C GLY A 147 -11.72 9.38 6.41
N MET A 148 -11.49 9.25 7.72
CA MET A 148 -11.94 10.21 8.74
C MET A 148 -11.23 11.57 8.61
N GLU A 149 -9.94 11.58 8.28
CA GLU A 149 -9.19 12.79 7.95
C GLU A 149 -9.81 13.50 6.73
N ALA A 150 -10.09 12.76 5.66
CA ALA A 150 -10.74 13.31 4.47
C ALA A 150 -12.16 13.83 4.74
N ALA A 151 -12.85 13.26 5.75
CA ALA A 151 -14.16 13.73 6.22
C ALA A 151 -14.08 14.94 7.17
N GLY A 152 -12.88 15.37 7.56
CA GLY A 152 -12.68 16.49 8.50
C GLY A 152 -12.94 16.15 9.97
N GLU A 153 -12.94 14.86 10.33
CA GLU A 153 -13.07 14.41 11.73
C GLU A 153 -11.72 14.36 12.45
N LEU A 154 -10.64 14.15 11.69
CA LEU A 154 -9.27 14.04 12.19
C LEU A 154 -8.35 14.97 11.39
N VAL A 155 -7.21 15.31 12.00
CA VAL A 155 -6.09 15.96 11.31
C VAL A 155 -4.81 15.16 11.51
N MET A 156 -4.05 14.94 10.44
CA MET A 156 -2.70 14.38 10.55
C MET A 156 -1.73 15.45 11.03
N VAL A 157 -1.07 15.20 12.15
CA VAL A 157 -0.12 16.14 12.78
C VAL A 157 1.34 15.70 12.64
N SER A 158 1.60 14.56 12.04
CA SER A 158 2.96 14.10 11.73
C SER A 158 3.61 14.92 10.63
N ALA A 159 4.90 15.23 10.80
CA ALA A 159 5.78 15.52 9.68
C ALA A 159 6.10 14.23 8.90
N PRO A 160 6.27 14.30 7.58
CA PRO A 160 6.66 13.12 6.80
C PRO A 160 8.07 12.66 7.20
N ASP A 161 8.27 11.35 7.28
CA ASP A 161 9.58 10.75 7.56
C ASP A 161 10.56 10.98 6.40
N GLU A 162 10.04 11.03 5.17
CA GLU A 162 10.82 11.19 3.95
C GLU A 162 9.97 11.83 2.84
N LEU A 163 10.56 12.82 2.16
CA LEU A 163 10.04 13.38 0.91
C LEU A 163 10.73 12.69 -0.27
N LEU A 164 9.97 12.02 -1.12
CA LEU A 164 10.55 11.28 -2.23
C LEU A 164 10.80 12.22 -3.42
N ARG A 165 12.09 12.45 -3.77
CA ARG A 165 12.54 13.25 -4.93
C ARG A 165 11.87 14.63 -5.08
N GLY A 166 11.49 15.30 -3.99
CA GLY A 166 10.80 16.60 -4.06
C GLY A 166 9.39 16.53 -4.68
N THR A 167 8.85 15.31 -4.85
CA THR A 167 7.47 15.08 -5.29
C THR A 167 6.49 15.28 -4.13
N ALA A 168 5.20 15.35 -4.44
CA ALA A 168 4.13 15.33 -3.42
C ALA A 168 4.00 13.98 -2.67
N VAL A 169 4.86 12.99 -2.96
CA VAL A 169 4.83 11.67 -2.33
C VAL A 169 5.64 11.68 -1.03
N VAL A 170 4.94 11.41 0.07
CA VAL A 170 5.45 11.42 1.44
C VAL A 170 5.33 10.04 2.07
N LEU A 171 6.36 9.63 2.81
CA LEU A 171 6.34 8.41 3.62
C LEU A 171 6.02 8.74 5.07
N TYR A 172 5.04 8.03 5.62
CA TYR A 172 4.74 8.00 7.06
C TYR A 172 4.79 6.55 7.53
N ARG A 173 5.73 6.22 8.41
CA ARG A 173 5.89 4.87 8.97
C ARG A 173 4.90 4.61 10.09
N ASP A 174 4.75 5.58 11.00
CA ASP A 174 3.81 5.54 12.12
C ASP A 174 3.21 6.94 12.34
N PRO A 175 2.30 7.36 11.44
CA PRO A 175 1.69 8.68 11.50
C PRO A 175 0.89 8.91 12.78
N LEU A 176 0.84 10.17 13.21
CA LEU A 176 0.02 10.69 14.30
C LEU A 176 -1.18 11.46 13.74
N TRP A 177 -2.33 11.22 14.35
CA TRP A 177 -3.55 12.00 14.15
C TRP A 177 -4.01 12.61 15.46
N GLU A 178 -4.81 13.66 15.32
CA GLU A 178 -5.53 14.30 16.42
C GLU A 178 -7.00 14.48 16.03
N LYS A 179 -7.90 14.37 17.01
CA LYS A 179 -9.33 14.64 16.82
C LYS A 179 -9.55 16.14 16.61
N ILE A 180 -10.32 16.50 15.59
CA ILE A 180 -10.75 17.88 15.44
C ILE A 180 -11.88 18.12 16.46
N PRO A 181 -11.79 19.15 17.34
CA PRO A 181 -12.87 19.48 18.24
C PRO A 181 -14.15 19.78 17.46
N GLY A 182 -15.23 19.06 17.77
CA GLY A 182 -16.57 19.30 17.21
C GLY A 182 -17.23 20.54 17.77
#